data_AF-A0A1R0X912-F1
#
_entry.id   AF-A0A1R0X912-F1
#
_cell.length_a   1.000
_cell.length_b   1.000
_cell.length_c   1.000
_cell.angle_alpha   90.00
_cell.angle_beta   90.00
_cell.angle_gamma   90.00
#
_symmetry.space_group_name_H-M   'P 1'
#
loop_
_entity.id
_entity.type
_entity.pdbx_description
1 polymer ?
#
loop_
_entity_poly.entity_id
_entity_poly.type
_entity_poly.pdbx_seq_one_letter_code
_entity_poly.pdbx_strand_id
1 'polypeptide(L)' 'MNAKQREVLEKLMGLPVGTILRKGKTERILCGLMPGMIVYRTKRSKTKATALNVLSFIKWAEKAEIVEV' A
#
# COMPACT_ATOMS: atom_id res chain seq x y z
N MET A 1 -7.04 -16.00 1.32
CA MET A 1 -7.36 -14.58 1.57
C MET A 1 -8.63 -14.55 2.41
N ASN A 2 -8.59 -13.96 3.61
CA ASN A 2 -9.78 -13.86 4.47
C ASN A 2 -10.68 -12.70 4.02
N ALA A 3 -11.96 -12.70 4.44
CA ALA A 3 -12.93 -11.66 4.09
C ALA A 3 -12.41 -10.23 4.38
N LYS A 4 -11.80 -10.01 5.56
CA LYS A 4 -11.18 -8.73 5.91
C LYS A 4 -10.04 -8.31 4.99
N GLN A 5 -9.21 -9.25 4.55
CA GLN A 5 -8.10 -8.96 3.63
C GLN A 5 -8.60 -8.58 2.24
N ARG A 6 -9.75 -9.15 1.83
CA ARG A 6 -10.41 -8.81 0.58
C ARG A 6 -10.97 -7.40 0.62
N GLU A 7 -11.63 -7.00 1.70
CA GLU A 7 -12.09 -5.61 1.88
C GLU A 7 -10.93 -4.60 1.87
N VAL A 8 -9.82 -4.92 2.53
CA VAL A 8 -8.63 -4.06 2.52
C VAL A 8 -8.03 -3.98 1.12
N LEU A 9 -8.01 -5.08 0.37
CA LEU A 9 -7.55 -5.08 -1.02
C LEU A 9 -8.45 -4.23 -1.91
N GLU A 10 -9.77 -4.38 -1.80
CA GLU A 10 -10.74 -3.60 -2.58
C GLU A 10 -10.60 -2.10 -2.28
N LYS A 11 -10.43 -1.74 -0.99
CA LYS A 11 -10.10 -0.36 -0.60
C LYS A 11 -8.80 0.10 -1.25
N LEU A 12 -7.73 -0.68 -1.15
CA LEU A 12 -6.42 -0.35 -1.73
C LEU A 12 -6.45 -0.20 -3.25
N MET A 13 -7.23 -1.03 -3.95
CA MET A 13 -7.40 -0.95 -5.40
C MET A 13 -8.25 0.25 -5.83
N GLY A 14 -9.15 0.73 -4.97
CA GLY A 14 -9.93 1.95 -5.19
C GLY A 14 -9.17 3.24 -4.89
N LEU A 15 -7.98 3.17 -4.28
CA LEU A 15 -7.18 4.35 -3.98
C LEU A 15 -6.40 4.83 -5.22
N PRO A 16 -6.34 6.14 -5.46
CA PRO A 16 -5.55 6.68 -6.54
C PRO A 16 -4.05 6.46 -6.32
N VAL A 17 -3.31 6.34 -7.42
CA VAL A 17 -1.85 6.35 -7.41
C VAL A 17 -1.38 7.70 -6.86
N GLY A 18 -0.47 7.69 -5.90
CA GLY A 18 -0.06 8.86 -5.13
C GLY A 18 -0.53 8.84 -3.68
N THR A 19 -1.55 8.02 -3.36
CA THR A 19 -2.08 7.91 -1.99
C THR A 19 -0.98 7.53 -1.00
N ILE A 20 -0.92 8.24 0.13
CA ILE A 20 0.08 8.02 1.18
C ILE A 20 -0.54 7.23 2.33
N LEU A 21 0.00 6.03 2.56
CA LEU A 21 -0.31 5.17 3.70
C LEU A 21 0.76 5.36 4.76
N ARG A 22 0.39 5.70 6.00
CA ARG A 22 1.32 5.85 7.12
C ARG A 22 1.06 4.80 8.19
N LYS A 23 2.11 4.11 8.61
CA LYS A 23 2.11 3.21 9.76
C LYS A 23 3.18 3.65 10.74
N GLY A 24 2.79 4.36 11.79
CA GLY A 24 3.72 5.01 12.71
C GLY A 24 4.68 5.94 11.96
N LYS A 25 5.99 5.62 11.98
CA LYS A 25 7.04 6.41 11.29
C LYS A 25 7.26 6.04 9.82
N THR A 26 6.56 5.02 9.30
CA THR A 26 6.76 4.52 7.93
C THR A 26 5.66 5.01 7.02
N GLU A 27 6.03 5.71 5.95
CA GLU A 27 5.12 6.16 4.89
C GLU A 27 5.36 5.36 3.62
N ARG A 28 4.28 4.88 3.00
CA ARG A 28 4.28 4.20 1.71
C ARG A 28 3.33 4.92 0.76
N ILE A 29 3.88 5.43 -0.32
CA ILE A 29 3.16 6.13 -1.37
C ILE A 29 2.80 5.10 -2.44
N LEU A 30 1.51 4.92 -2.70
CA LEU A 30 1.05 3.99 -3.73
C LEU A 30 1.54 4.46 -5.10
N CYS A 31 2.23 3.60 -5.86
CA CYS A 31 2.80 3.95 -7.16
C CYS A 31 2.19 3.16 -8.32
N GLY A 32 1.58 2.01 -8.04
CA GLY A 32 0.92 1.18 -9.03
C GLY A 32 0.67 -0.24 -8.53
N LEU A 33 0.03 -1.03 -9.38
CA LEU A 33 -0.29 -2.43 -9.13
C LEU A 33 0.32 -3.27 -10.25
N MET A 34 0.97 -4.37 -9.89
CA MET A 34 1.45 -5.41 -10.80
C MET A 34 0.75 -6.73 -10.45
N PRO A 35 0.74 -7.73 -11.34
CA PRO A 35 0.14 -9.04 -11.04
C PRO A 35 0.69 -9.63 -9.73
N GLY A 36 -0.16 -9.72 -8.70
CA GLY A 36 0.21 -10.22 -7.38
C GLY A 36 1.11 -9.30 -6.54
N MET A 37 1.43 -8.08 -6.98
CA MET A 37 2.29 -7.15 -6.23
C MET A 37 1.75 -5.71 -6.19
N ILE A 38 1.95 -5.04 -5.06
CA ILE A 38 1.67 -3.61 -4.88
C ILE A 38 2.99 -2.87 -4.94
N VAL A 39 3.07 -1.90 -5.85
CA VAL A 39 4.25 -1.05 -6.03
C VAL A 39 4.05 0.22 -5.22
N TYR A 40 5.02 0.53 -4.38
CA TYR A 40 5.01 1.74 -3.55
C TYR A 40 6.40 2.36 -3.45
N ARG A 41 6.44 3.64 -3.12
CA ARG A 41 7.66 4.35 -2.71
C ARG A 41 7.61 4.60 -1.22
N THR A 42 8.77 4.68 -0.57
CA THR A 42 8.82 5.14 0.82
C THR A 42 9.38 6.55 0.86
N LYS A 43 9.03 7.34 1.88
CA LYS A 43 9.59 8.70 2.05
C LYS A 43 11.12 8.71 2.09
N ARG A 44 11.73 7.63 2.62
CA ARG A 44 13.20 7.44 2.66
C ARG A 44 13.81 7.12 1.30
N SER A 45 13.03 6.59 0.36
CA SER A 45 13.47 6.23 -0.98
C SER A 45 12.55 6.86 -2.02
N LYS A 46 12.55 8.21 -2.09
CA LYS A 46 11.72 8.97 -3.03
C LYS A 46 11.95 8.56 -4.50
N THR A 47 13.14 8.07 -4.81
CA THR A 47 13.56 7.67 -6.17
C THR A 47 13.35 6.18 -6.47
N LYS A 48 13.27 5.30 -5.47
CA LYS A 48 13.20 3.85 -5.70
C LYS A 48 11.81 3.30 -5.40
N ALA A 49 11.14 2.81 -6.43
CA ALA A 49 9.92 2.02 -6.28
C ALA A 49 10.26 0.64 -5.72
N THR A 50 9.47 0.18 -4.76
CA THR A 50 9.55 -1.16 -4.17
C THR A 50 8.25 -1.88 -4.49
N ALA A 51 8.34 -3.14 -4.93
CA ALA A 51 7.19 -4.01 -5.08
C ALA A 51 7.11 -4.98 -3.91
N LEU A 52 5.91 -5.18 -3.37
CA LEU A 52 5.66 -6.17 -2.33
C LEU A 52 4.44 -6.99 -2.71
N ASN A 53 4.48 -8.30 -2.41
CA ASN A 53 3.32 -9.16 -2.62
C ASN A 53 2.08 -8.55 -1.95
N VAL A 54 0.96 -8.57 -2.67
CA VAL A 54 -0.36 -8.08 -2.22
C VAL A 54 -0.69 -8.55 -0.81
N LEU A 55 -0.48 -9.82 -0.47
CA LEU A 55 -0.79 -10.36 0.86
C LEU A 55 0.05 -9.69 1.97
N SER A 56 1.34 -9.53 1.72
CA SER A 56 2.27 -8.89 2.64
C SER A 56 1.99 -7.39 2.77
N PHE A 57 1.56 -6.75 1.69
CA PHE A 57 1.17 -5.35 1.70
C PHE A 57 -0.14 -5.13 2.47
N ILE A 58 -1.16 -5.95 2.23
CA ILE A 58 -2.43 -5.92 2.98
C ILE A 58 -2.18 -6.08 4.48
N LYS A 59 -1.40 -7.10 4.89
CA LYS A 59 -1.05 -7.32 6.31
C LYS A 59 -0.33 -6.12 6.94
N TRP A 60 0.43 -5.38 6.13
CA TRP A 60 1.04 -4.14 6.58
C TRP A 60 0.01 -3.01 6.67
N ALA A 61 -0.83 -2.86 5.65
CA ALA A 61 -1.85 -1.82 5.49
C ALA A 61 -3.01 -1.93 6.49
N GLU A 62 -3.32 -3.13 6.98
CA GLU A 62 -4.28 -3.36 8.08
C GLU A 62 -3.96 -2.54 9.34
N LYS A 63 -2.70 -2.14 9.51
CA LYS A 63 -2.24 -1.32 10.64
C LYS A 63 -1.79 0.07 10.20
N ALA A 64 -2.06 0.46 8.96
CA ALA A 64 -1.70 1.75 8.40
C ALA A 64 -2.94 2.63 8.29
N GLU A 65 -2.74 3.93 8.49
CA GLU A 65 -3.74 4.96 8.29
C GLU A 65 -3.52 5.61 6.92
N ILE A 66 -4.60 5.99 6.25
CA ILE A 66 -4.56 6.74 4.99
C ILE A 66 -4.42 8.21 5.36
N VAL A 67 -3.34 8.87 4.92
CA VAL A 67 -3.01 10.25 5.33
C VAL A 67 -3.40 11.26 4.27
N GLU A 68 -3.21 10.94 2.98
CA GLU A 68 -3.45 11.85 1.87
C GLU A 68 -3.82 11.04 0.61
N VAL A 69 -4.77 11.56 -0.18
CA VAL A 69 -5.31 11.00 -1.43
C VAL A 69 -4.90 11.89 -2.59
#